data_AF-A0A4Q3HLF3-F1
#
_entry.id   AF-A0A4Q3HLF3-F1
#
_cell.length_a   1.000
_cell.length_b   1.000
_cell.length_c   1.000
_cell.angle_alpha   90.00
_cell.angle_beta   90.00
_cell.angle_gamma   90.00
#
_symmetry.space_group_name_H-M   'P 1'
#
loop_
_entity.id
_entity.type
_entity.pdbx_description
1 polymer ?
#
loop_
_entity_poly.entity_id
_entity_poly.type
_entity_poly.pdbx_seq_one_letter_code
_entity_poly.pdbx_strand_id
1 'polypeptide(L)'
;MPAASSPQEWAIRKSEFDRALMAMPETYRDAYKLVIEDGQSYDVAADKCNVAVGTVKSRISRARHFLAAQMGETVSTVASI
;
A
#
# COMPACT_ATOMS: atom_id res chain seq x y z
N MET A 1 -24.65 -3.57 16.57
CA MET A 1 -23.50 -3.83 15.67
C MET A 1 -23.42 -2.63 14.73
N PRO A 2 -22.34 -1.83 14.72
CA PRO A 2 -22.30 -0.64 13.87
C PRO A 2 -22.24 -1.05 12.39
N ALA A 3 -22.95 -0.27 11.57
CA ALA A 3 -23.25 -0.53 10.17
C ALA A 3 -21.99 -0.91 9.38
N ALA A 4 -22.08 -2.02 8.65
CA ALA A 4 -21.16 -2.29 7.55
C ALA A 4 -21.26 -1.09 6.59
N SER A 5 -20.19 -0.29 6.50
CA SER A 5 -19.99 0.71 5.45
C SER A 5 -20.51 0.12 4.15
N SER A 6 -21.43 0.83 3.49
CA SER A 6 -22.15 0.29 2.34
C SER A 6 -21.16 -0.22 1.28
N PRO A 7 -21.48 -1.29 0.52
CA PRO A 7 -20.58 -1.87 -0.49
C PRO A 7 -19.93 -0.84 -1.44
N GLN A 8 -20.59 0.29 -1.66
CA GLN A 8 -20.12 1.44 -2.42
C GLN A 8 -18.90 2.10 -1.77
N GLU A 9 -18.92 2.31 -0.45
CA GLU A 9 -17.82 2.94 0.29
C GLU A 9 -16.58 2.04 0.34
N TRP A 10 -16.77 0.72 0.40
CA TRP A 10 -15.70 -0.26 0.22
C TRP A 10 -15.09 -0.18 -1.19
N ALA A 11 -15.93 -0.13 -2.24
CA ALA A 11 -15.46 -0.09 -3.62
C ALA A 11 -14.65 1.18 -3.93
N ILE A 12 -15.06 2.32 -3.35
CA ILE A 12 -14.35 3.60 -3.47
C ILE A 12 -12.98 3.49 -2.77
N ARG A 13 -12.93 3.05 -1.50
CA ARG A 13 -11.66 2.87 -0.79
C ARG A 13 -10.72 1.88 -1.47
N LYS A 14 -11.25 0.80 -2.06
CA LYS A 14 -10.46 -0.14 -2.86
C LYS A 14 -9.85 0.52 -4.08
N SER A 15 -10.63 1.36 -4.77
CA SER A 15 -10.16 2.08 -5.97
C SER A 15 -9.10 3.11 -5.64
N GLU A 16 -9.24 3.83 -4.52
CA GLU A 16 -8.21 4.73 -3.99
C GLU A 16 -6.94 3.98 -3.61
N PHE A 17 -7.09 2.80 -3.01
CA PHE A 17 -5.97 1.95 -2.65
C PHE A 17 -5.20 1.45 -3.87
N ASP A 18 -5.92 0.99 -4.91
CA ASP A 18 -5.31 0.54 -6.16
C ASP A 18 -4.55 1.67 -6.86
N ARG A 19 -5.13 2.89 -6.89
CA ARG A 19 -4.45 4.09 -7.40
C ARG A 19 -3.18 4.43 -6.62
N ALA A 20 -3.23 4.36 -5.29
CA ALA A 20 -2.07 4.61 -4.44
C ALA A 20 -0.96 3.57 -4.67
N LEU A 21 -1.32 2.29 -4.86
CA LEU A 21 -0.35 1.26 -5.26
C LEU A 21 0.25 1.53 -6.65
N MET A 22 -0.57 1.97 -7.61
CA MET A 22 -0.13 2.33 -8.95
C MET A 22 0.72 3.61 -9.01
N ALA A 23 0.58 4.52 -8.05
CA ALA A 23 1.42 5.71 -7.92
C ALA A 23 2.77 5.39 -7.21
N MET A 24 2.84 4.29 -6.48
CA MET A 24 4.05 3.91 -5.75
C MET A 24 5.19 3.53 -6.71
N PRO A 25 6.44 4.00 -6.48
CA PRO A 25 7.60 3.57 -7.23
C PRO A 25 7.74 2.04 -7.31
N GLU A 26 8.11 1.52 -8.48
CA GLU A 26 8.18 0.08 -8.76
C GLU A 26 9.03 -0.67 -7.73
N THR A 27 10.14 -0.08 -7.29
CA THR A 27 11.02 -0.66 -6.28
C THR A 27 10.35 -0.93 -4.92
N TYR A 28 9.41 -0.08 -4.52
CA TYR A 28 8.65 -0.25 -3.27
C TYR A 28 7.44 -1.16 -3.49
N ARG A 29 6.81 -1.04 -4.66
CA ARG A 29 5.68 -1.87 -5.06
C ARG A 29 6.07 -3.34 -5.13
N ASP A 30 7.19 -3.66 -5.76
CA ASP A 30 7.65 -5.04 -5.92
C ASP A 30 7.91 -5.71 -4.56
N ALA A 31 8.62 -5.01 -3.66
CA ALA A 31 8.81 -5.47 -2.29
C ALA A 31 7.47 -5.64 -1.55
N TYR A 32 6.55 -4.68 -1.69
CA TYR A 32 5.21 -4.76 -1.09
C TYR A 32 4.44 -5.98 -1.61
N LYS A 33 4.45 -6.22 -2.93
CA LYS A 33 3.75 -7.35 -3.54
C LYS A 33 4.30 -8.68 -3.05
N LEU A 34 5.62 -8.84 -3.03
CA LEU A 34 6.26 -10.07 -2.58
C LEU A 34 5.95 -10.37 -1.10
N VAL A 35 5.98 -9.37 -0.22
CA VAL A 35 5.82 -9.61 1.22
C VAL A 35 4.35 -9.61 1.66
N ILE A 36 3.51 -8.77 1.07
CA ILE A 36 2.14 -8.52 1.52
C ILE A 36 1.10 -9.24 0.65
N GLU A 37 1.21 -9.16 -0.69
CA GLU A 37 0.29 -9.89 -1.59
C GLU A 37 0.64 -11.38 -1.63
N ASP A 38 1.91 -11.73 -1.84
CA ASP A 38 2.39 -13.12 -1.98
C ASP A 38 2.70 -13.76 -0.61
N GLY A 39 2.72 -12.97 0.47
CA GLY A 39 2.94 -13.45 1.83
C GLY A 39 4.35 -14.00 2.09
N GLN A 40 5.32 -13.65 1.25
CA GLN A 40 6.68 -14.17 1.38
C GLN A 40 7.41 -13.59 2.59
N SER A 41 8.35 -14.38 3.11
CA SER A 41 9.27 -13.89 4.14
C SER A 41 10.21 -12.82 3.58
N TYR A 42 10.66 -11.90 4.44
CA TYR A 42 11.59 -10.83 4.06
C TYR A 42 12.87 -11.34 3.40
N ASP A 43 13.33 -12.54 3.78
CA ASP A 43 14.51 -13.19 3.24
C ASP A 43 14.31 -13.62 1.77
N VAL A 44 13.17 -14.26 1.47
CA VAL A 44 12.81 -14.67 0.11
C VAL A 44 12.58 -13.46 -0.80
N ALA A 45 11.95 -12.41 -0.29
CA ALA A 45 11.78 -11.17 -1.05
C ALA A 45 13.14 -10.46 -1.32
N ALA A 46 14.08 -10.55 -0.37
CA ALA A 46 15.41 -9.99 -0.51
C ALA A 46 16.23 -10.72 -1.59
N ASP A 47 16.16 -12.05 -1.60
CA ASP A 47 16.76 -12.91 -2.63
C ASP A 47 16.19 -12.61 -4.02
N LYS A 48 14.86 -12.61 -4.17
CA LYS A 48 14.19 -12.30 -5.45
C LYS A 48 14.50 -10.90 -5.99
N CYS A 49 14.52 -9.90 -5.11
CA CYS A 49 14.87 -8.54 -5.50
C CYS A 49 16.38 -8.29 -5.58
N ASN A 50 17.22 -9.29 -5.28
CA ASN A 50 18.68 -9.20 -5.18
C ASN A 50 19.15 -8.00 -4.33
N VAL A 51 18.57 -7.85 -3.13
CA VAL A 51 18.91 -6.79 -2.16
C VAL A 51 19.07 -7.35 -0.76
N ALA A 52 19.65 -6.58 0.15
CA ALA A 52 19.70 -6.97 1.56
C ALA A 52 18.31 -7.00 2.22
N VAL A 53 18.10 -7.93 3.16
CA VAL A 53 16.87 -8.03 3.98
C VAL A 53 16.54 -6.70 4.68
N GLY A 54 17.57 -5.98 5.15
CA GLY A 54 17.41 -4.64 5.74
C GLY A 54 16.83 -3.62 4.76
N THR A 55 17.20 -3.70 3.47
CA THR A 55 16.66 -2.87 2.41
C THR A 55 15.19 -3.18 2.15
N VAL A 56 14.81 -4.47 2.13
CA VAL A 56 13.39 -4.88 1.99
C VAL A 56 12.54 -4.29 3.11
N LYS A 57 12.98 -4.42 4.37
CA LYS A 57 12.28 -3.82 5.52
C LYS A 57 12.11 -2.31 5.36
N SER A 58 13.16 -1.61 4.90
CA SER A 58 13.15 -0.17 4.67
C SER A 58 12.25 0.24 3.49
N ARG A 59 12.18 -0.58 2.43
CA ARG A 59 11.26 -0.42 1.29
C ARG A 59 9.81 -0.60 1.71
N ILE A 60 9.50 -1.63 2.50
CA ILE A 60 8.16 -1.89 3.05
C ILE A 60 7.71 -0.75 3.97
N SER A 61 8.59 -0.26 4.83
CA SER A 61 8.29 0.90 5.68
C SER A 61 7.92 2.12 4.81
N ARG A 62 8.74 2.46 3.80
CA ARG A 62 8.44 3.55 2.86
C ARG A 62 7.15 3.32 2.06
N ALA A 63 6.89 2.09 1.62
CA ALA A 63 5.65 1.72 0.93
C ALA A 63 4.42 2.02 1.80
N ARG A 64 4.46 1.66 3.09
CA ARG A 64 3.37 2.00 4.03
C ARG A 64 3.21 3.50 4.22
N HIS A 65 4.32 4.24 4.37
CA HIS A 65 4.27 5.70 4.46
C HIS A 65 3.69 6.33 3.18
N PHE A 66 4.04 5.81 2.01
CA PHE A 66 3.50 6.26 0.73
C PHE A 66 1.99 6.02 0.64
N LEU A 67 1.53 4.81 0.97
CA LEU A 67 0.10 4.48 1.00
C LEU A 67 -0.64 5.32 2.03
N ALA A 68 -0.07 5.53 3.22
CA ALA A 68 -0.66 6.37 4.25
C ALA A 68 -0.76 7.84 3.82
N ALA A 69 0.25 8.37 3.11
CA ALA A 69 0.19 9.73 2.56
C ALA A 69 -0.89 9.84 1.48
N GLN A 70 -0.96 8.87 0.56
CA GLN A 70 -1.94 8.89 -0.54
C GLN A 70 -3.38 8.66 -0.07
N MET A 71 -3.61 7.77 0.90
CA MET A 71 -4.95 7.53 1.47
C MET A 71 -5.33 8.52 2.57
N GLY A 72 -4.35 9.23 3.13
CA GLY A 72 -4.52 10.26 4.16
C GLY A 72 -4.62 11.70 3.63
N GLU A 73 -4.40 11.92 2.33
CA GLU A 73 -4.49 13.23 1.66
C GLU A 73 -5.71 13.35 0.72
N THR A 74 -6.69 12.45 0.80
CA THR A 74 -7.97 12.61 0.05
C THR A 74 -9.19 12.17 0.87
N VAL A 75 -9.27 12.60 2.14
CA VAL A 75 -10.55 12.68 2.87
C VAL A 75 -10.79 14.13 3.34
N SER A 76 -10.34 15.13 2.56
CA SER A 76 -10.55 16.54 2.94
C SER A 76 -10.72 17.52 1.78
N THR A 77 -11.13 17.07 0.58
CA THR A 77 -11.42 18.00 -0.55
C THR A 77 -12.87 17.96 -1.04
N VAL A 78 -13.80 17.48 -0.21
CA VAL A 78 -15.25 17.70 -0.46
C VAL A 78 -15.99 18.35 0.72
N ALA A 79 -15.27 18.92 1.68
CA ALA A 79 -15.84 19.81 2.70
C ALA A 79 -15.72 21.28 2.26
N SER A 80 -16.31 21.62 1.12
CA SER A 80 -16.62 23.00 0.71
C SER A 80 -17.65 22.95 -0.41
N ILE A 81 -18.92 22.69 -0.06
CA ILE A 81 -20.12 23.39 -0.56
C ILE A 81 -21.22 23.31 0.50
#